data_AF-A0A328Q6R1-F1
#
_entry.id   AF-A0A328Q6R1-F1
#
_cell.length_a   1.000
_cell.length_b   1.000
_cell.length_c   1.000
_cell.angle_alpha   90.00
_cell.angle_beta   90.00
_cell.angle_gamma   90.00
#
_symmetry.space_group_name_H-M   'P 1'
#
loop_
_entity.id
_entity.type
_entity.pdbx_description
1 polymer ?
#
loop_
_entity_poly.entity_id
_entity_poly.type
_entity_poly.pdbx_seq_one_letter_code
_entity_poly.pdbx_strand_id
1 'polypeptide(L)'
;VANSITAHPGNNVNISGYVVDEHNKTVSTGKLFIKINGDTYTSCIIKDNKFNCTYRIPNLNAGIYKLQYVYLQNSKYARSELNKTLNITNNLFNVRVVANSITVHPGDNVTFNGYVVDEFNKTVPVGKLFIKINGKTYTSCIIEDNKFNCTYRIPNLKTGVYKLQYVYLQNSKYARYELNKTLNITNKLFNVRVVANSVSAYPGDNVTFNGYVVDEYNRIVSTGKLFIKINGNTYTSCIIEDNKFNCTYSIPNWNKGVYKLQYVYLQNSKYARYELNKTLTLPNKLVNVKIVAGNIAAHPGDKVNVNGYVLDEHNKVVPYGKIVIKLNGKTHLISNITNNKINYTYTIPNYEAKKYNLQYVYVANDKYDRYELNKTLIINNDEKNEINHNTSG
;
A
#
# COMPACT_ATOMS: atom_id res chain seq x y z
N VAL A 1 -74.29 10.14 -20.60
CA VAL A 1 -72.98 10.73 -20.28
C VAL A 1 -72.35 9.98 -19.12
N ALA A 2 -71.13 9.46 -19.30
CA ALA A 2 -70.36 8.75 -18.28
C ALA A 2 -68.85 8.81 -18.63
N ASN A 3 -67.99 8.61 -17.63
CA ASN A 3 -66.54 8.71 -17.79
C ASN A 3 -65.88 7.34 -18.05
N SER A 4 -64.65 7.39 -18.58
CA SER A 4 -63.72 6.27 -18.48
C SER A 4 -63.29 6.07 -17.03
N ILE A 5 -62.86 4.86 -16.69
CA ILE A 5 -62.54 4.44 -15.32
C ILE A 5 -61.10 3.93 -15.27
N THR A 6 -60.37 4.27 -14.21
CA THR A 6 -59.12 3.56 -13.84
C THR A 6 -59.34 2.86 -12.51
N ALA A 7 -58.95 1.59 -12.41
CA ALA A 7 -59.18 0.78 -11.23
C ALA A 7 -58.10 -0.30 -11.03
N HIS A 8 -58.17 -0.97 -9.88
CA HIS A 8 -57.35 -2.14 -9.57
C HIS A 8 -58.24 -3.39 -9.52
N PRO A 9 -57.70 -4.57 -9.84
CA PRO A 9 -58.42 -5.83 -9.70
C PRO A 9 -58.91 -6.03 -8.26
N GLY A 10 -60.15 -6.46 -8.09
CA GLY A 10 -60.75 -6.72 -6.77
C GLY A 10 -61.27 -5.50 -6.02
N ASN A 11 -60.99 -4.27 -6.48
CA ASN A 11 -61.47 -3.04 -5.86
C ASN A 11 -62.92 -2.72 -6.25
N ASN A 12 -63.63 -2.08 -5.33
CA ASN A 12 -64.93 -1.47 -5.61
C ASN A 12 -64.75 -0.12 -6.30
N VAL A 13 -65.48 0.11 -7.38
CA VAL A 13 -65.50 1.36 -8.14
C VAL A 13 -66.92 1.91 -8.18
N ASN A 14 -67.06 3.20 -7.92
CA ASN A 14 -68.32 3.90 -8.11
C ASN A 14 -68.45 4.36 -9.55
N ILE A 15 -69.50 3.89 -10.21
CA ILE A 15 -69.84 4.20 -11.60
C ILE A 15 -71.06 5.11 -11.57
N SER A 16 -70.88 6.36 -11.96
CA SER A 16 -71.95 7.37 -11.93
C SER A 16 -72.06 8.15 -13.23
N GLY A 17 -73.27 8.60 -13.53
CA GLY A 17 -73.55 9.43 -14.69
C GLY A 17 -75.03 9.77 -14.81
N TYR A 18 -75.42 10.21 -16.00
CA TYR A 18 -76.81 10.52 -16.34
C TYR A 18 -77.09 10.19 -17.80
N VAL A 19 -78.37 10.01 -18.14
CA VAL A 19 -78.83 9.75 -19.51
C VAL A 19 -79.64 10.98 -19.96
N VAL A 20 -79.48 11.38 -21.23
CA VAL A 20 -80.25 12.47 -21.83
C VAL A 20 -80.95 11.97 -23.10
N ASP A 21 -82.08 12.59 -23.44
CA ASP A 21 -82.78 12.40 -24.71
C ASP A 21 -82.17 13.24 -25.84
N GLU A 22 -82.76 13.17 -27.05
CA GLU A 22 -82.33 13.93 -28.23
C GLU A 22 -82.37 15.45 -28.05
N HIS A 23 -83.10 15.95 -27.05
CA HIS A 23 -83.21 17.37 -26.71
C HIS A 23 -82.32 17.75 -25.51
N ASN A 24 -81.36 16.89 -25.13
CA ASN A 24 -80.48 17.06 -23.97
C ASN A 24 -81.20 17.13 -22.62
N LYS A 25 -82.46 16.69 -22.53
CA LYS A 25 -83.18 16.62 -21.26
C LYS A 25 -82.88 15.32 -20.57
N THR A 26 -82.70 15.36 -19.24
CA THR A 26 -82.35 14.18 -18.46
C THR A 26 -83.50 13.17 -18.38
N VAL A 27 -83.13 11.89 -18.43
CA VAL A 27 -84.03 10.76 -18.28
C VAL A 27 -84.18 10.43 -16.79
N SER A 28 -85.41 10.52 -16.27
CA SER A 28 -85.67 10.40 -14.82
C SER A 28 -85.72 8.98 -14.29
N THR A 29 -86.03 7.99 -15.14
CA THR A 29 -86.16 6.58 -14.76
C THR A 29 -85.65 5.66 -15.87
N GLY A 30 -85.13 4.50 -15.50
CA GLY A 30 -84.69 3.49 -16.45
C GLY A 30 -83.68 2.51 -15.86
N LYS A 31 -83.21 1.58 -16.68
CA LYS A 31 -82.18 0.59 -16.31
C LYS A 31 -81.04 0.63 -17.32
N LEU A 32 -79.83 0.58 -16.80
CA LEU A 32 -78.60 0.64 -17.56
C LEU A 32 -77.73 -0.59 -17.24
N PHE A 33 -77.23 -1.28 -18.25
CA PHE A 33 -76.23 -2.33 -18.08
C PHE A 33 -74.83 -1.78 -18.26
N ILE A 34 -73.92 -2.23 -17.40
CA ILE A 34 -72.48 -2.01 -17.54
C ILE A 34 -71.86 -3.29 -18.06
N LYS A 35 -71.21 -3.18 -19.21
CA LYS A 35 -70.51 -4.29 -19.85
C LYS A 35 -69.02 -4.04 -19.93
N ILE A 36 -68.22 -5.10 -19.78
CA ILE A 36 -66.76 -5.06 -19.99
C ILE A 36 -66.47 -6.08 -21.08
N ASN A 37 -65.86 -5.66 -22.19
CA ASN A 37 -65.60 -6.49 -23.37
C ASN A 37 -66.85 -7.24 -23.93
N GLY A 38 -68.05 -6.71 -23.70
CA GLY A 38 -69.31 -7.26 -24.22
C GLY A 38 -70.12 -8.07 -23.20
N ASP A 39 -69.50 -8.58 -22.13
CA ASP A 39 -70.18 -9.31 -21.07
C ASP A 39 -70.86 -8.35 -20.09
N THR A 40 -72.06 -8.70 -19.63
CA THR A 40 -72.81 -7.88 -18.66
C THR A 40 -72.33 -8.17 -17.25
N TYR A 41 -71.78 -7.17 -16.57
CA TYR A 41 -71.18 -7.34 -15.25
C TYR A 41 -72.03 -6.74 -14.12
N THR A 42 -72.74 -5.66 -14.38
CA THR A 42 -73.68 -5.09 -13.41
C THR A 42 -74.80 -4.33 -14.09
N SER A 43 -75.85 -4.00 -13.34
CA SER A 43 -76.93 -3.12 -13.77
C SER A 43 -77.16 -2.00 -12.77
N CYS A 44 -77.41 -0.80 -13.28
CA CYS A 44 -77.62 0.40 -12.50
C CYS A 44 -79.03 0.93 -12.79
N ILE A 45 -79.75 1.32 -11.74
CA ILE A 45 -81.06 1.96 -11.86
C ILE A 45 -80.84 3.45 -12.02
N ILE A 46 -81.55 4.06 -12.97
CA ILE A 46 -81.62 5.51 -13.11
C ILE A 46 -82.79 5.97 -12.25
N LYS A 47 -82.50 6.85 -11.30
CA LYS A 47 -83.47 7.47 -10.41
C LYS A 47 -83.07 8.94 -10.23
N ASP A 48 -84.05 9.84 -10.20
CA ASP A 48 -83.82 11.27 -9.98
C ASP A 48 -82.78 11.84 -10.98
N ASN A 49 -82.92 11.46 -12.25
CA ASN A 49 -82.10 11.89 -13.39
C ASN A 49 -80.63 11.43 -13.39
N LYS A 50 -80.22 10.56 -12.46
CA LYS A 50 -78.85 10.05 -12.36
C LYS A 50 -78.82 8.54 -12.14
N PHE A 51 -77.70 7.92 -12.45
CA PHE A 51 -77.37 6.58 -11.96
C PHE A 51 -76.09 6.65 -11.14
N ASN A 52 -76.03 5.86 -10.08
CA ASN A 52 -74.84 5.62 -9.28
C ASN A 52 -74.86 4.17 -8.80
N CYS A 53 -73.85 3.41 -9.13
CA CYS A 53 -73.74 2.01 -8.77
C CYS A 53 -72.29 1.68 -8.43
N THR A 54 -72.10 0.88 -7.38
CA THR A 54 -70.79 0.36 -7.01
C THR A 54 -70.60 -1.00 -7.67
N TYR A 55 -69.43 -1.20 -8.27
CA TYR A 55 -69.06 -2.46 -8.92
C TYR A 55 -67.70 -2.93 -8.46
N ARG A 56 -67.60 -4.21 -8.09
CA ARG A 56 -66.31 -4.84 -7.75
C ARG A 56 -65.63 -5.33 -9.02
N ILE A 57 -64.49 -4.74 -9.36
CA ILE A 57 -63.70 -5.13 -10.53
C ILE A 57 -63.24 -6.59 -10.34
N PRO A 58 -63.45 -7.48 -11.34
CA PRO A 58 -63.01 -8.86 -11.23
C PRO A 58 -61.47 -8.93 -11.28
N ASN A 59 -60.90 -10.11 -11.06
CA ASN A 59 -59.46 -10.32 -11.14
C ASN A 59 -58.96 -10.28 -12.60
N LEU A 60 -59.06 -9.12 -13.23
CA LEU A 60 -58.56 -8.82 -14.56
C LEU A 60 -57.06 -8.54 -14.50
N ASN A 61 -56.32 -8.92 -15.55
CA ASN A 61 -54.93 -8.50 -15.69
C ASN A 61 -54.83 -6.99 -15.93
N ALA A 62 -53.68 -6.39 -15.65
CA ALA A 62 -53.44 -5.01 -16.02
C ALA A 62 -53.59 -4.83 -17.55
N GLY A 63 -54.31 -3.79 -17.97
CA GLY A 63 -54.64 -3.56 -19.36
C GLY A 63 -55.81 -2.61 -19.56
N ILE A 64 -56.09 -2.28 -20.81
CA ILE A 64 -57.20 -1.41 -21.21
C ILE A 64 -58.32 -2.28 -21.76
N TYR A 65 -59.50 -2.16 -21.15
CA TYR A 65 -60.71 -2.92 -21.48
C TYR A 65 -61.78 -1.99 -22.04
N LYS A 66 -62.64 -2.52 -22.92
CA LYS A 66 -63.80 -1.79 -23.45
C LYS A 66 -64.88 -1.75 -22.38
N LEU A 67 -65.24 -0.55 -21.91
CA LEU A 67 -66.33 -0.32 -20.98
C LEU A 67 -67.55 0.18 -21.76
N GLN A 68 -68.69 -0.50 -21.61
CA GLN A 68 -69.91 -0.22 -22.35
C GLN A 68 -71.05 0.09 -21.39
N TYR A 69 -71.71 1.22 -21.60
CA TYR A 69 -72.94 1.61 -20.92
C TYR A 69 -74.10 1.38 -21.88
N VAL A 70 -75.04 0.50 -21.54
CA VAL A 70 -76.18 0.14 -22.40
C VAL A 70 -77.48 0.52 -21.71
N TYR A 71 -78.13 1.59 -22.18
CA TYR A 71 -79.47 1.95 -21.74
C TYR A 71 -80.50 1.06 -22.45
N LEU A 72 -81.38 0.42 -21.67
CA LEU A 72 -82.40 -0.47 -22.22
C LEU A 72 -83.60 0.31 -22.76
N GLN A 73 -84.13 -0.13 -23.90
CA GLN A 73 -85.36 0.40 -24.45
C GLN A 73 -86.52 0.27 -23.44
N ASN A 74 -87.37 1.28 -23.37
CA ASN A 74 -88.64 1.25 -22.66
C ASN A 74 -89.75 1.87 -23.53
N SER A 75 -90.95 2.09 -22.94
CA SER A 75 -92.09 2.66 -23.66
C SER A 75 -91.88 4.09 -24.17
N LYS A 76 -90.88 4.81 -23.65
CA LYS A 76 -90.61 6.22 -23.97
C LYS A 76 -89.30 6.45 -24.72
N TYR A 77 -88.28 5.65 -24.46
CA TYR A 77 -86.91 5.87 -24.93
C TYR A 77 -86.37 4.60 -25.61
N ALA A 78 -85.73 4.78 -26.77
CA ALA A 78 -85.05 3.71 -27.49
C ALA A 78 -83.76 3.24 -26.79
N ARG A 79 -83.26 2.06 -27.16
CA ARG A 79 -81.95 1.55 -26.69
C ARG A 79 -80.83 2.46 -27.17
N SER A 80 -79.85 2.73 -26.31
CA SER A 80 -78.65 3.49 -26.66
C SER A 80 -77.41 2.93 -25.96
N GLU A 81 -76.24 3.12 -26.58
CA GLU A 81 -74.96 2.61 -26.09
C GLU A 81 -73.88 3.70 -26.08
N LEU A 82 -73.06 3.69 -25.02
CA LEU A 82 -71.89 4.55 -24.90
C LEU A 82 -70.66 3.70 -24.60
N ASN A 83 -69.63 3.83 -25.45
CA ASN A 83 -68.33 3.18 -25.26
C ASN A 83 -67.36 4.12 -24.52
N LYS A 84 -66.65 3.57 -23.53
CA LYS A 84 -65.58 4.18 -22.75
C LYS A 84 -64.48 3.15 -22.50
N THR A 85 -63.45 3.55 -21.76
CA THR A 85 -62.33 2.69 -21.40
C THR A 85 -62.32 2.38 -19.90
N LEU A 86 -61.98 1.14 -19.55
CA LEU A 86 -61.61 0.73 -18.21
C LEU A 86 -60.13 0.37 -18.20
N ASN A 87 -59.30 1.18 -17.53
CA ASN A 87 -57.88 0.95 -17.38
C ASN A 87 -57.61 0.21 -16.05
N ILE A 88 -57.17 -1.04 -16.13
CA ILE A 88 -56.80 -1.85 -14.97
C ILE A 88 -55.30 -1.71 -14.73
N THR A 89 -54.93 -1.31 -13.51
CA THR A 89 -53.53 -1.17 -13.09
C THR A 89 -53.24 -2.11 -11.93
N ASN A 90 -52.00 -2.62 -11.83
CA ASN A 90 -51.61 -3.48 -10.71
C ASN A 90 -51.48 -2.64 -9.42
N ASN A 91 -51.96 -3.19 -8.30
CA ASN A 91 -51.66 -2.66 -6.97
C ASN A 91 -50.40 -3.34 -6.44
N LEU A 92 -49.24 -2.71 -6.67
CA LEU A 92 -47.94 -3.29 -6.33
C LEU A 92 -47.50 -2.88 -4.93
N PHE A 93 -47.00 -3.84 -4.15
CA PHE A 93 -46.33 -3.55 -2.89
C PHE A 93 -44.91 -3.03 -3.15
N ASN A 94 -44.52 -1.97 -2.45
CA ASN A 94 -43.13 -1.55 -2.45
C ASN A 94 -42.26 -2.61 -1.75
N VAL A 95 -41.03 -2.79 -2.22
CA VAL A 95 -40.08 -3.74 -1.63
C VAL A 95 -38.78 -3.04 -1.24
N ARG A 96 -38.05 -3.69 -0.34
CA ARG A 96 -36.72 -3.28 0.10
C ARG A 96 -35.77 -4.47 0.04
N VAL A 97 -34.68 -4.31 -0.70
CA VAL A 97 -33.56 -5.25 -0.73
C VAL A 97 -32.58 -4.89 0.37
N VAL A 98 -32.09 -5.88 1.11
CA VAL A 98 -31.05 -5.72 2.14
C VAL A 98 -29.84 -6.57 1.76
N ALA A 99 -28.69 -5.92 1.57
CA ALA A 99 -27.42 -6.54 1.21
C ALA A 99 -26.24 -5.63 1.60
N ASN A 100 -25.03 -6.19 1.58
CA ASN A 100 -23.81 -5.50 1.98
C ASN A 100 -22.95 -5.02 0.81
N SER A 101 -22.05 -4.08 1.11
CA SER A 101 -20.88 -3.79 0.27
C SER A 101 -19.89 -4.95 0.35
N ILE A 102 -19.04 -5.09 -0.66
CA ILE A 102 -18.17 -6.25 -0.82
C ILE A 102 -16.74 -5.79 -1.12
N THR A 103 -15.75 -6.52 -0.59
CA THR A 103 -14.33 -6.37 -0.96
C THR A 103 -13.81 -7.71 -1.48
N VAL A 104 -13.18 -7.73 -2.66
CA VAL A 104 -12.66 -8.94 -3.32
C VAL A 104 -11.40 -8.63 -4.14
N HIS A 105 -10.73 -9.67 -4.64
CA HIS A 105 -9.62 -9.52 -5.56
C HIS A 105 -10.03 -9.76 -7.03
N PRO A 106 -9.28 -9.23 -8.00
CA PRO A 106 -9.53 -9.49 -9.42
C PRO A 106 -9.54 -11.00 -9.71
N GLY A 107 -10.59 -11.49 -10.39
CA GLY A 107 -10.70 -12.90 -10.77
C GLY A 107 -11.27 -13.83 -9.70
N ASP A 108 -11.54 -13.33 -8.48
CA ASP A 108 -12.14 -14.12 -7.40
C ASP A 108 -13.61 -14.46 -7.68
N ASN A 109 -14.06 -15.58 -7.11
CA ASN A 109 -15.48 -15.85 -6.96
C ASN A 109 -16.02 -15.05 -5.77
N VAL A 110 -17.10 -14.32 -6.01
CA VAL A 110 -17.82 -13.54 -4.99
C VAL A 110 -19.19 -14.13 -4.78
N THR A 111 -19.64 -14.16 -3.53
CA THR A 111 -21.01 -14.52 -3.16
C THR A 111 -21.81 -13.25 -2.86
N PHE A 112 -22.86 -13.01 -3.64
CA PHE A 112 -23.86 -11.97 -3.39
C PHE A 112 -25.00 -12.57 -2.59
N ASN A 113 -25.21 -12.10 -1.37
CA ASN A 113 -26.28 -12.57 -0.50
C ASN A 113 -27.04 -11.41 0.17
N GLY A 114 -28.26 -11.73 0.60
CA GLY A 114 -29.15 -10.78 1.23
C GLY A 114 -30.58 -11.30 1.29
N TYR A 115 -31.51 -10.40 1.59
CA TYR A 115 -32.93 -10.71 1.67
C TYR A 115 -33.81 -9.57 1.17
N VAL A 116 -35.08 -9.87 0.89
CA VAL A 116 -36.07 -8.92 0.37
C VAL A 116 -37.34 -8.95 1.21
N VAL A 117 -37.81 -7.77 1.62
CA VAL A 117 -39.07 -7.58 2.36
C VAL A 117 -39.95 -6.55 1.67
N ASP A 118 -41.25 -6.60 1.91
CA ASP A 118 -42.19 -5.57 1.46
C ASP A 118 -42.24 -4.36 2.42
N GLU A 119 -43.06 -3.37 2.09
CA GLU A 119 -43.26 -2.15 2.89
C GLU A 119 -43.85 -2.38 4.28
N PHE A 120 -44.40 -3.58 4.53
CA PHE A 120 -44.90 -4.01 5.83
C PHE A 120 -43.91 -4.95 6.55
N ASN A 121 -42.67 -5.02 6.07
CA ASN A 121 -41.63 -5.95 6.52
C ASN A 121 -42.00 -7.44 6.42
N LYS A 122 -42.96 -7.81 5.56
CA LYS A 122 -43.25 -9.21 5.28
C LYS A 122 -42.29 -9.74 4.22
N THR A 123 -42.06 -11.05 4.26
CA THR A 123 -41.18 -11.77 3.35
C THR A 123 -41.67 -11.68 1.90
N VAL A 124 -40.75 -11.43 0.96
CA VAL A 124 -41.02 -11.51 -0.48
C VAL A 124 -40.51 -12.87 -0.98
N PRO A 125 -41.37 -13.90 -1.11
CA PRO A 125 -40.90 -15.29 -1.22
C PRO A 125 -40.26 -15.62 -2.57
N VAL A 126 -40.59 -14.86 -3.62
CA VAL A 126 -40.15 -15.13 -4.99
C VAL A 126 -39.73 -13.86 -5.69
N GLY A 127 -38.74 -13.96 -6.57
CA GLY A 127 -38.33 -12.85 -7.43
C GLY A 127 -37.01 -13.11 -8.13
N LYS A 128 -36.61 -12.16 -8.97
CA LYS A 128 -35.32 -12.17 -9.66
C LYS A 128 -34.61 -10.85 -9.40
N LEU A 129 -33.33 -10.96 -9.04
CA LEU A 129 -32.49 -9.83 -8.67
C LEU A 129 -31.27 -9.77 -9.58
N PHE A 130 -31.02 -8.65 -10.23
CA PHE A 130 -29.82 -8.44 -11.04
C PHE A 130 -28.70 -7.78 -10.24
N ILE A 131 -27.49 -8.26 -10.44
CA ILE A 131 -26.29 -7.65 -9.90
C ILE A 131 -25.62 -6.84 -11.01
N LYS A 132 -25.45 -5.55 -10.76
CA LYS A 132 -24.78 -4.63 -11.68
C LYS A 132 -23.53 -4.03 -11.05
N ILE A 133 -22.50 -3.83 -11.86
CA ILE A 133 -21.29 -3.10 -11.48
C ILE A 133 -21.17 -1.93 -12.47
N ASN A 134 -21.12 -0.69 -11.95
CA ASN A 134 -21.15 0.54 -12.75
C ASN A 134 -22.26 0.55 -13.83
N GLY A 135 -23.46 0.09 -13.47
CA GLY A 135 -24.63 0.07 -14.36
C GLY A 135 -24.71 -1.12 -15.34
N LYS A 136 -23.61 -1.85 -15.56
CA LYS A 136 -23.61 -3.06 -16.41
C LYS A 136 -24.05 -4.28 -15.60
N THR A 137 -24.97 -5.08 -16.15
CA THR A 137 -25.40 -6.35 -15.55
C THR A 137 -24.32 -7.42 -15.71
N TYR A 138 -23.97 -8.09 -14.60
CA TYR A 138 -22.97 -9.17 -14.58
C TYR A 138 -23.59 -10.54 -14.27
N THR A 139 -24.57 -10.59 -13.38
CA THR A 139 -25.28 -11.83 -13.05
C THR A 139 -26.70 -11.53 -12.55
N SER A 140 -27.47 -12.59 -12.29
CA SER A 140 -28.75 -12.52 -11.57
C SER A 140 -28.83 -13.59 -10.49
N CYS A 141 -29.40 -13.24 -9.34
CA CYS A 141 -29.80 -14.19 -8.31
C CYS A 141 -31.31 -14.46 -8.39
N ILE A 142 -31.70 -15.70 -8.10
CA ILE A 142 -33.10 -16.05 -7.81
C ILE A 142 -33.35 -15.77 -6.33
N ILE A 143 -34.54 -15.28 -6.00
CA ILE A 143 -35.01 -15.13 -4.63
C ILE A 143 -35.92 -16.31 -4.32
N GLU A 144 -35.56 -17.06 -3.30
CA GLU A 144 -36.33 -18.18 -2.75
C GLU A 144 -36.44 -17.95 -1.25
N ASP A 145 -37.65 -18.09 -0.70
CA ASP A 145 -37.94 -17.86 0.72
C ASP A 145 -37.30 -16.56 1.21
N ASN A 146 -37.57 -15.46 0.49
CA ASN A 146 -37.12 -14.11 0.78
C ASN A 146 -35.62 -13.85 0.80
N LYS A 147 -34.80 -14.85 0.51
CA LYS A 147 -33.35 -14.75 0.49
C LYS A 147 -32.83 -14.94 -0.93
N PHE A 148 -31.69 -14.34 -1.20
CA PHE A 148 -30.94 -14.65 -2.40
C PHE A 148 -29.50 -14.96 -2.00
N ASN A 149 -28.91 -15.91 -2.71
CA ASN A 149 -27.51 -16.28 -2.56
C ASN A 149 -27.03 -16.75 -3.94
N CYS A 150 -26.23 -15.94 -4.62
CA CYS A 150 -25.65 -16.33 -5.90
C CYS A 150 -24.17 -16.00 -5.97
N THR A 151 -23.41 -16.88 -6.62
CA THR A 151 -21.96 -16.74 -6.79
C THR A 151 -21.64 -16.30 -8.21
N TYR A 152 -20.63 -15.44 -8.35
CA TYR A 152 -20.16 -14.95 -9.64
C TYR A 152 -18.65 -14.76 -9.62
N ARG A 153 -17.99 -15.04 -10.75
CA ARG A 153 -16.56 -14.75 -10.89
C ARG A 153 -16.36 -13.32 -11.36
N ILE A 154 -15.81 -12.46 -10.50
CA ILE A 154 -15.51 -11.07 -10.86
C ILE A 154 -14.45 -11.07 -11.97
N PRO A 155 -14.64 -10.34 -13.09
CA PRO A 155 -13.61 -10.23 -14.11
C PRO A 155 -12.36 -9.57 -13.54
N ASN A 156 -11.26 -9.59 -14.30
CA ASN A 156 -10.00 -8.95 -13.90
C ASN A 156 -10.10 -7.42 -13.96
N LEU A 157 -10.93 -6.84 -13.10
CA LEU A 157 -11.06 -5.40 -12.90
C LEU A 157 -9.78 -4.86 -12.26
N LYS A 158 -9.42 -3.62 -12.60
CA LYS A 158 -8.33 -2.91 -11.92
C LYS A 158 -8.72 -2.67 -10.46
N THR A 159 -7.72 -2.49 -9.61
CA THR A 159 -7.98 -2.08 -8.22
C THR A 159 -8.72 -0.75 -8.19
N GLY A 160 -9.71 -0.64 -7.32
CA GLY A 160 -10.53 0.55 -7.23
C GLY A 160 -11.87 0.31 -6.56
N VAL A 161 -12.65 1.37 -6.50
CA VAL A 161 -13.99 1.39 -5.89
C VAL A 161 -15.01 1.46 -7.01
N TYR A 162 -15.91 0.48 -7.05
CA TYR A 162 -16.94 0.34 -8.08
C TYR A 162 -18.33 0.45 -7.47
N LYS A 163 -19.28 1.02 -8.22
CA LYS A 163 -20.69 1.05 -7.82
C LYS A 163 -21.28 -0.34 -8.01
N LEU A 164 -21.70 -0.98 -6.92
CA LEU A 164 -22.44 -2.24 -6.92
C LEU A 164 -23.94 -1.93 -6.80
N GLN A 165 -24.76 -2.54 -7.64
CA GLN A 165 -26.21 -2.35 -7.58
C GLN A 165 -26.92 -3.71 -7.53
N TYR A 166 -27.87 -3.82 -6.61
CA TYR A 166 -28.81 -4.93 -6.53
C TYR A 166 -30.16 -4.43 -7.04
N VAL A 167 -30.64 -4.96 -8.16
CA VAL A 167 -31.86 -4.50 -8.85
C VAL A 167 -32.91 -5.60 -8.80
N TYR A 168 -33.90 -5.45 -7.94
CA TYR A 168 -35.09 -6.30 -7.90
C TYR A 168 -36.03 -5.91 -9.04
N LEU A 169 -36.41 -6.87 -9.90
CA LEU A 169 -37.37 -6.61 -10.97
C LEU A 169 -38.81 -6.55 -10.46
N GLN A 170 -39.56 -5.58 -10.98
CA GLN A 170 -41.01 -5.55 -10.81
C GLN A 170 -41.65 -6.84 -11.33
N ASN A 171 -42.64 -7.35 -10.60
CA ASN A 171 -43.53 -8.43 -11.05
C ASN A 171 -45.00 -8.02 -10.85
N SER A 172 -45.94 -8.96 -10.94
CA SER A 172 -47.38 -8.70 -10.80
C SER A 172 -47.81 -8.23 -9.40
N LYS A 173 -46.99 -8.46 -8.37
CA LYS A 173 -47.30 -8.17 -6.97
C LYS A 173 -46.37 -7.13 -6.33
N TYR A 174 -45.11 -7.08 -6.75
CA TYR A 174 -44.06 -6.28 -6.11
C TYR A 174 -43.43 -5.30 -7.08
N ALA A 175 -43.22 -4.06 -6.63
CA ALA A 175 -42.59 -3.00 -7.39
C ALA A 175 -41.08 -3.22 -7.58
N ARG A 176 -40.48 -2.52 -8.55
CA ARG A 176 -39.03 -2.51 -8.77
C ARG A 176 -38.33 -1.82 -7.59
N TYR A 177 -37.15 -2.31 -7.22
CA TYR A 177 -36.29 -1.65 -6.22
C TYR A 177 -34.81 -1.73 -6.61
N GLU A 178 -34.05 -0.68 -6.33
CA GLU A 178 -32.61 -0.61 -6.58
C GLU A 178 -31.85 -0.23 -5.31
N LEU A 179 -30.91 -1.09 -4.89
CA LEU A 179 -30.00 -0.83 -3.79
C LEU A 179 -28.59 -0.56 -4.33
N ASN A 180 -28.03 0.60 -4.01
CA ASN A 180 -26.63 0.92 -4.32
C ASN A 180 -25.72 0.56 -3.13
N LYS A 181 -24.60 -0.09 -3.42
CA LYS A 181 -23.53 -0.47 -2.49
C LYS A 181 -22.18 -0.28 -3.18
N THR A 182 -21.12 -0.64 -2.48
CA THR A 182 -19.75 -0.51 -2.96
C THR A 182 -19.15 -1.89 -3.22
N LEU A 183 -18.45 -2.04 -4.33
CA LEU A 183 -17.55 -3.15 -4.61
C LEU A 183 -16.11 -2.63 -4.62
N ASN A 184 -15.32 -3.02 -3.62
CA ASN A 184 -13.90 -2.68 -3.53
C ASN A 184 -13.07 -3.80 -4.14
N ILE A 185 -12.31 -3.50 -5.20
CA ILE A 185 -11.35 -4.41 -5.80
C ILE A 185 -9.95 -4.09 -5.26
N THR A 186 -9.34 -5.04 -4.58
CA THR A 186 -8.00 -4.89 -3.98
C THR A 186 -7.04 -5.93 -4.54
N ASN A 187 -5.74 -5.63 -4.60
CA ASN A 187 -4.76 -6.64 -5.00
C ASN A 187 -4.59 -7.67 -3.89
N LYS A 188 -4.45 -8.94 -4.29
CA LYS A 188 -3.94 -9.97 -3.39
C LYS A 188 -2.42 -9.90 -3.41
N LEU A 189 -1.84 -9.36 -2.34
CA LEU A 189 -0.40 -9.17 -2.24
C LEU A 189 0.24 -10.39 -1.58
N PHE A 190 1.34 -10.87 -2.16
CA PHE A 190 2.20 -11.87 -1.52
C PHE A 190 3.14 -11.16 -0.53
N ASN A 191 3.32 -11.74 0.65
CA ASN A 191 4.36 -11.27 1.56
C ASN A 191 5.74 -11.56 0.96
N VAL A 192 6.72 -10.69 1.28
CA VAL A 192 8.09 -10.84 0.80
C VAL A 192 9.09 -10.65 1.93
N ARG A 193 10.31 -11.11 1.71
CA ARG A 193 11.47 -10.92 2.58
C ARG A 193 12.67 -10.49 1.74
N VAL A 194 13.32 -9.40 2.16
CA VAL A 194 14.60 -8.97 1.61
C VAL A 194 15.72 -9.77 2.26
N VAL A 195 16.69 -10.23 1.47
CA VAL A 195 17.90 -10.90 1.93
C VAL A 195 19.12 -10.07 1.54
N ALA A 196 19.79 -9.52 2.55
CA ALA A 196 20.98 -8.67 2.41
C ALA A 196 21.83 -8.71 3.68
N ASN A 197 23.08 -8.26 3.58
CA ASN A 197 24.03 -8.24 4.69
C ASN A 197 24.18 -6.85 5.31
N SER A 198 24.75 -6.80 6.52
CA SER A 198 25.34 -5.56 7.04
C SER A 198 26.56 -5.18 6.20
N VAL A 199 26.93 -3.90 6.25
CA VAL A 199 28.01 -3.32 5.45
C VAL A 199 29.06 -2.70 6.36
N SER A 200 30.34 -2.80 5.98
CA SER A 200 31.44 -2.04 6.56
C SER A 200 32.16 -1.29 5.45
N ALA A 201 32.42 0.00 5.64
CA ALA A 201 33.04 0.87 4.63
C ALA A 201 33.72 2.07 5.30
N TYR A 202 34.67 2.71 4.62
CA TYR A 202 35.26 3.95 5.09
C TYR A 202 34.50 5.18 4.59
N PRO A 203 34.56 6.31 5.30
CA PRO A 203 34.04 7.58 4.79
C PRO A 203 34.70 7.92 3.43
N GLY A 204 33.88 8.30 2.46
CA GLY A 204 34.27 8.55 1.07
C GLY A 204 34.18 7.34 0.13
N ASP A 205 34.02 6.11 0.65
CA ASP A 205 33.96 4.92 -0.18
C ASP A 205 32.66 4.86 -1.01
N ASN A 206 32.77 4.35 -2.24
CA ASN A 206 31.62 3.93 -3.03
C ASN A 206 31.21 2.51 -2.63
N VAL A 207 30.14 2.43 -1.84
CA VAL A 207 29.62 1.17 -1.32
C VAL A 207 28.59 0.57 -2.27
N THR A 208 28.69 -0.73 -2.50
CA THR A 208 27.69 -1.50 -3.24
C THR A 208 26.75 -2.22 -2.28
N PHE A 209 25.47 -1.86 -2.31
CA PHE A 209 24.40 -2.58 -1.62
C PHE A 209 23.79 -3.61 -2.57
N ASN A 210 23.88 -4.89 -2.20
CA ASN A 210 23.36 -5.98 -3.01
C ASN A 210 22.60 -7.01 -2.17
N GLY A 211 21.76 -7.79 -2.84
CA GLY A 211 20.94 -8.82 -2.24
C GLY A 211 19.86 -9.31 -3.20
N TYR A 212 18.87 -10.01 -2.66
CA TYR A 212 17.72 -10.49 -3.41
C TYR A 212 16.45 -10.45 -2.55
N VAL A 213 15.29 -10.67 -3.17
CA VAL A 213 13.99 -10.68 -2.50
C VAL A 213 13.31 -12.00 -2.80
N VAL A 214 12.67 -12.61 -1.79
CA VAL A 214 11.86 -13.82 -1.94
C VAL A 214 10.44 -13.58 -1.46
N ASP A 215 9.48 -14.27 -2.06
CA ASP A 215 8.09 -14.28 -1.58
C ASP A 215 7.89 -15.28 -0.42
N GLU A 216 6.68 -15.33 0.12
CA GLU A 216 6.30 -16.23 1.22
C GLU A 216 6.39 -17.73 0.89
N TYR A 217 6.56 -18.10 -0.38
CA TYR A 217 6.81 -19.46 -0.83
C TYR A 217 8.30 -19.69 -1.15
N ASN A 218 9.19 -18.79 -0.71
CA ASN A 218 10.62 -18.78 -1.00
C ASN A 218 10.97 -18.70 -2.49
N ARG A 219 10.05 -18.22 -3.33
CA ARG A 219 10.35 -17.98 -4.75
C ARG A 219 10.97 -16.62 -4.91
N ILE A 220 11.96 -16.53 -5.79
CA ILE A 220 12.65 -15.28 -6.08
C ILE A 220 11.69 -14.27 -6.70
N VAL A 221 11.78 -13.03 -6.20
CA VAL A 221 11.06 -11.87 -6.73
C VAL A 221 11.96 -11.18 -7.76
N SER A 222 11.47 -11.10 -9.00
CA SER A 222 12.21 -10.58 -10.15
C SER A 222 11.93 -9.11 -10.48
N THR A 223 11.03 -8.45 -9.75
CA THR A 223 10.64 -7.06 -10.01
C THR A 223 10.43 -6.30 -8.71
N GLY A 224 10.64 -5.00 -8.74
CA GLY A 224 10.35 -4.11 -7.62
C GLY A 224 11.38 -3.01 -7.46
N LYS A 225 11.14 -2.13 -6.49
CA LYS A 225 12.03 -1.04 -6.13
C LYS A 225 12.31 -1.09 -4.64
N LEU A 226 13.56 -0.86 -4.28
CA LEU A 226 14.04 -0.90 -2.91
C LEU A 226 14.72 0.42 -2.57
N PHE A 227 14.46 0.97 -1.39
CA PHE A 227 15.21 2.11 -0.86
C PHE A 227 16.25 1.68 0.15
N ILE A 228 17.43 2.28 0.06
CA ILE A 228 18.47 2.18 1.09
C ILE A 228 18.35 3.41 1.98
N LYS A 229 18.07 3.16 3.26
CA LYS A 229 18.00 4.20 4.28
C LYS A 229 19.12 4.05 5.28
N ILE A 230 19.69 5.18 5.70
CA ILE A 230 20.66 5.22 6.80
C ILE A 230 20.11 6.19 7.86
N ASN A 231 19.99 5.73 9.10
CA ASN A 231 19.35 6.46 10.21
C ASN A 231 17.96 7.06 9.84
N GLY A 232 17.20 6.34 9.00
CA GLY A 232 15.85 6.72 8.57
C GLY A 232 15.76 7.57 7.29
N ASN A 233 16.86 8.19 6.86
CA ASN A 233 16.92 9.01 5.63
C ASN A 233 17.20 8.14 4.40
N THR A 234 16.49 8.37 3.30
CA THR A 234 16.73 7.67 2.02
C THR A 234 17.95 8.26 1.31
N TYR A 235 18.93 7.42 0.97
CA TYR A 235 20.16 7.84 0.31
C TYR A 235 20.29 7.35 -1.13
N THR A 236 19.80 6.14 -1.41
CA THR A 236 19.76 5.61 -2.77
C THR A 236 18.57 4.67 -2.96
N SER A 237 18.31 4.30 -4.21
CA SER A 237 17.29 3.32 -4.57
C SER A 237 17.84 2.29 -5.55
N CYS A 238 17.36 1.06 -5.43
CA CYS A 238 17.80 -0.08 -6.22
C CYS A 238 16.57 -0.62 -6.96
N ILE A 239 16.73 -0.93 -8.23
CA ILE A 239 15.73 -1.67 -8.99
C ILE A 239 16.09 -3.15 -8.86
N ILE A 240 15.08 -4.01 -8.72
CA ILE A 240 15.26 -5.46 -8.76
C ILE A 240 15.11 -5.89 -10.21
N GLU A 241 16.22 -6.35 -10.79
CA GLU A 241 16.35 -6.88 -12.13
C GLU A 241 17.17 -8.17 -12.04
N ASP A 242 16.89 -9.13 -12.93
CA ASP A 242 17.60 -10.42 -12.94
C ASP A 242 17.70 -11.07 -11.54
N ASN A 243 16.58 -11.07 -10.81
CA ASN A 243 16.41 -11.76 -9.53
C ASN A 243 17.22 -11.17 -8.36
N LYS A 244 17.90 -10.04 -8.55
CA LYS A 244 18.75 -9.41 -7.54
C LYS A 244 18.56 -7.90 -7.56
N PHE A 245 19.03 -7.22 -6.53
CA PHE A 245 19.25 -5.79 -6.59
C PHE A 245 20.74 -5.51 -6.38
N ASN A 246 21.22 -4.49 -7.08
CA ASN A 246 22.59 -3.99 -6.96
C ASN A 246 22.57 -2.49 -7.21
N CYS A 247 23.02 -1.71 -6.23
CA CYS A 247 23.02 -0.25 -6.26
C CYS A 247 24.21 0.28 -5.47
N THR A 248 24.79 1.37 -5.95
CA THR A 248 25.95 2.00 -5.32
C THR A 248 25.59 3.32 -4.67
N TYR A 249 26.33 3.69 -3.63
CA TYR A 249 26.22 4.98 -2.97
C TYR A 249 27.58 5.38 -2.36
N SER A 250 27.97 6.64 -2.57
CA SER A 250 29.18 7.20 -1.96
C SER A 250 28.88 7.60 -0.52
N ILE A 251 29.55 6.96 0.45
CA ILE A 251 29.41 7.27 1.87
C ILE A 251 30.01 8.67 2.10
N PRO A 252 29.25 9.65 2.61
CA PRO A 252 29.81 10.96 2.92
C PRO A 252 30.91 10.88 3.99
N ASN A 253 31.62 11.99 4.21
CA ASN A 253 32.61 12.11 5.28
C ASN A 253 31.96 12.16 6.67
N TRP A 254 31.40 11.03 7.11
CA TRP A 254 30.82 10.84 8.42
C TRP A 254 31.87 10.34 9.42
N ASN A 255 31.59 10.57 10.71
CA ASN A 255 32.43 10.08 11.79
C ASN A 255 32.41 8.55 11.87
N LYS A 256 33.43 7.99 12.52
CA LYS A 256 33.43 6.57 12.87
C LYS A 256 32.21 6.21 13.71
N GLY A 257 31.64 5.04 13.48
CA GLY A 257 30.48 4.58 14.24
C GLY A 257 29.66 3.50 13.56
N VAL A 258 28.58 3.10 14.24
CA VAL A 258 27.59 2.15 13.73
C VAL A 258 26.31 2.91 13.43
N TYR A 259 25.87 2.83 12.18
CA TYR A 259 24.70 3.50 11.65
C TYR A 259 23.60 2.47 11.37
N LYS A 260 22.34 2.85 11.60
CA LYS A 260 21.19 2.01 11.27
C LYS A 260 21.02 1.98 9.76
N LEU A 261 21.20 0.81 9.14
CA LEU A 261 20.97 0.59 7.72
C LEU A 261 19.61 -0.10 7.54
N GLN A 262 18.79 0.38 6.62
CA GLN A 262 17.51 -0.25 6.31
C GLN A 262 17.35 -0.46 4.81
N TYR A 263 16.90 -1.65 4.44
CA TYR A 263 16.49 -1.99 3.09
C TYR A 263 14.96 -2.02 3.07
N VAL A 264 14.34 -1.12 2.30
CA VAL A 264 12.89 -0.95 2.26
C VAL A 264 12.37 -1.32 0.88
N TYR A 265 11.84 -2.53 0.74
CA TYR A 265 11.16 -2.97 -0.48
C TYR A 265 9.78 -2.30 -0.55
N LEU A 266 9.50 -1.61 -1.66
CA LEU A 266 8.23 -0.91 -1.87
C LEU A 266 7.14 -1.88 -2.32
N GLN A 267 5.95 -1.72 -1.74
CA GLN A 267 4.76 -2.44 -2.21
C GLN A 267 4.50 -2.14 -3.69
N ASN A 268 4.13 -3.16 -4.44
CA ASN A 268 3.65 -3.04 -5.82
C ASN A 268 2.33 -3.80 -6.03
N SER A 269 1.93 -4.03 -7.27
CA SER A 269 0.67 -4.71 -7.59
C SER A 269 0.61 -6.17 -7.15
N LYS A 270 1.76 -6.81 -6.90
CA LYS A 270 1.88 -8.24 -6.60
C LYS A 270 2.43 -8.53 -5.20
N TYR A 271 3.32 -7.68 -4.69
CA TYR A 271 4.07 -7.94 -3.47
C TYR A 271 3.87 -6.83 -2.43
N ALA A 272 3.74 -7.23 -1.17
CA ALA A 272 3.63 -6.33 -0.03
C ALA A 272 4.95 -5.61 0.27
N ARG A 273 4.87 -4.51 1.04
CA ARG A 273 6.05 -3.79 1.55
C ARG A 273 6.80 -4.65 2.56
N TYR A 274 8.13 -4.57 2.56
CA TYR A 274 8.97 -5.20 3.58
C TYR A 274 10.15 -4.30 3.97
N GLU A 275 10.55 -4.34 5.24
CA GLU A 275 11.69 -3.59 5.77
C GLU A 275 12.66 -4.53 6.49
N LEU A 276 13.93 -4.51 6.06
CA LEU A 276 15.02 -5.22 6.72
C LEU A 276 15.95 -4.23 7.41
N ASN A 277 16.18 -4.40 8.70
CA ASN A 277 17.17 -3.64 9.45
C ASN A 277 18.53 -4.38 9.46
N LYS A 278 19.60 -3.63 9.21
CA LYS A 278 21.01 -4.04 9.24
C LYS A 278 21.85 -2.89 9.81
N THR A 279 23.16 -3.07 9.79
CA THR A 279 24.13 -2.07 10.25
C THR A 279 25.04 -1.64 9.10
N LEU A 280 25.38 -0.35 9.08
CA LEU A 280 26.52 0.19 8.35
C LEU A 280 27.58 0.58 9.38
N THR A 281 28.76 -0.02 9.31
CA THR A 281 29.87 0.28 10.22
C THR A 281 30.91 1.11 9.50
N LEU A 282 31.28 2.25 10.06
CA LEU A 282 32.38 3.09 9.59
C LEU A 282 33.55 2.97 10.57
N PRO A 283 34.59 2.19 10.25
CA PRO A 283 35.78 2.10 11.07
C PRO A 283 36.68 3.34 10.89
N ASN A 284 37.66 3.49 11.78
CA ASN A 284 38.71 4.49 11.61
C ASN A 284 39.57 4.15 10.39
N LYS A 285 39.70 5.11 9.46
CA LYS A 285 40.75 5.05 8.44
C LYS A 285 42.04 5.60 9.06
N LEU A 286 42.99 4.72 9.37
CA LEU A 286 44.29 5.13 9.89
C LEU A 286 45.11 5.78 8.77
N VAL A 287 45.77 6.88 9.10
CA VAL A 287 46.68 7.60 8.20
C VAL A 287 48.08 7.03 8.35
N ASN A 288 48.72 6.67 7.25
CA ASN A 288 50.11 6.20 7.30
C ASN A 288 51.03 7.32 7.77
N VAL A 289 52.05 6.97 8.56
CA VAL A 289 53.07 7.91 9.03
C VAL A 289 54.46 7.50 8.60
N LYS A 290 55.39 8.45 8.66
CA LYS A 290 56.80 8.30 8.37
C LYS A 290 57.61 8.98 9.45
N ILE A 291 58.61 8.27 9.99
CA ILE A 291 59.62 8.84 10.88
C ILE A 291 60.79 9.34 10.03
N VAL A 292 61.30 10.52 10.34
CA VAL A 292 62.55 11.05 9.79
C VAL A 292 63.55 11.22 10.92
N ALA A 293 64.60 10.40 10.90
CA ALA A 293 65.69 10.42 11.86
C ALA A 293 67.00 9.96 11.20
N GLY A 294 68.12 10.39 11.78
CA GLY A 294 69.47 10.06 11.33
C GLY A 294 70.05 8.82 12.02
N ASN A 295 71.21 8.38 11.52
CA ASN A 295 72.11 7.53 12.30
C ASN A 295 72.73 8.35 13.44
N ILE A 296 73.14 7.68 14.51
CA ILE A 296 73.79 8.31 15.66
C ILE A 296 75.21 7.75 15.77
N ALA A 297 76.20 8.61 15.97
CA ALA A 297 77.57 8.21 16.31
C ALA A 297 77.90 8.75 17.71
N ALA A 298 78.52 7.92 18.55
CA ALA A 298 78.78 8.23 19.95
C ALA A 298 79.94 7.40 20.50
N HIS A 299 80.46 7.78 21.65
CA HIS A 299 81.38 6.99 22.46
C HIS A 299 80.66 6.37 23.67
N PRO A 300 81.22 5.32 24.29
CA PRO A 300 80.71 4.80 25.55
C PRO A 300 80.59 5.89 26.62
N GLY A 301 79.44 5.96 27.30
CA GLY A 301 79.18 6.98 28.32
C GLY A 301 78.64 8.32 27.79
N ASP A 302 78.66 8.56 26.47
CA ASP A 302 78.15 9.81 25.90
C ASP A 302 76.66 10.01 26.17
N LYS A 303 76.27 11.25 26.43
CA LYS A 303 74.87 11.68 26.38
C LYS A 303 74.53 12.14 24.98
N VAL A 304 73.81 11.32 24.22
CA VAL A 304 73.38 11.65 22.86
C VAL A 304 71.92 12.08 22.80
N ASN A 305 71.62 13.02 21.91
CA ASN A 305 70.24 13.39 21.62
C ASN A 305 69.69 12.54 20.47
N VAL A 306 68.74 11.66 20.80
CA VAL A 306 67.95 10.88 19.87
C VAL A 306 66.87 11.80 19.28
N ASN A 307 67.18 12.35 18.12
CA ASN A 307 66.36 13.36 17.45
C ASN A 307 65.71 12.85 16.17
N GLY A 308 64.49 13.31 15.92
CA GLY A 308 63.76 13.05 14.69
C GLY A 308 62.40 13.73 14.68
N TYR A 309 61.65 13.51 13.63
CA TYR A 309 60.26 13.98 13.54
C TYR A 309 59.36 13.00 12.82
N VAL A 310 58.05 13.12 13.04
CA VAL A 310 57.04 12.25 12.44
C VAL A 310 56.14 13.06 11.51
N LEU A 311 55.98 12.58 10.27
CA LEU A 311 55.10 13.15 9.26
C LEU A 311 54.04 12.12 8.85
N ASP A 312 52.91 12.58 8.31
CA ASP A 312 51.95 11.71 7.65
C ASP A 312 52.35 11.43 6.19
N GLU A 313 51.58 10.58 5.51
CA GLU A 313 51.78 10.23 4.09
C GLU A 313 51.69 11.43 3.12
N HIS A 314 51.17 12.57 3.57
CA HIS A 314 51.10 13.82 2.83
C HIS A 314 52.17 14.84 3.29
N ASN A 315 53.18 14.38 4.03
CA ASN A 315 54.25 15.20 4.63
C ASN A 315 53.75 16.28 5.61
N LYS A 316 52.55 16.13 6.18
CA LYS A 316 52.07 17.03 7.25
C LYS A 316 52.55 16.53 8.61
N VAL A 317 52.64 17.47 9.55
CA VAL A 317 53.08 17.17 10.92
C VAL A 317 52.13 16.21 11.63
N VAL A 318 52.69 15.18 12.29
CA VAL A 318 51.94 14.30 13.19
C VAL A 318 52.11 14.87 14.60
N PRO A 319 51.10 15.57 15.16
CA PRO A 319 51.31 16.42 16.33
C PRO A 319 51.47 15.63 17.64
N TYR A 320 51.01 14.38 17.69
CA TYR A 320 51.03 13.52 18.86
C TYR A 320 51.24 12.06 18.48
N GLY A 321 51.56 11.24 19.49
CA GLY A 321 51.70 9.79 19.36
C GLY A 321 52.78 9.26 20.29
N LYS A 322 52.92 7.94 20.32
CA LYS A 322 53.91 7.27 21.16
C LYS A 322 55.05 6.74 20.29
N ILE A 323 56.29 7.06 20.65
CA ILE A 323 57.50 6.56 20.02
C ILE A 323 58.17 5.55 20.96
N VAL A 324 58.63 4.44 20.39
CA VAL A 324 59.44 3.44 21.06
C VAL A 324 60.81 3.41 20.37
N ILE A 325 61.89 3.51 21.15
CA ILE A 325 63.26 3.37 20.66
C ILE A 325 63.82 2.03 21.11
N LYS A 326 64.33 1.25 20.17
CA LYS A 326 64.96 -0.04 20.42
C LYS A 326 66.40 -0.05 19.95
N LEU A 327 67.25 -0.75 20.70
CA LEU A 327 68.62 -1.08 20.30
C LEU A 327 68.73 -2.61 20.25
N ASN A 328 69.17 -3.14 19.10
CA ASN A 328 69.25 -4.59 18.83
C ASN A 328 67.95 -5.35 19.24
N GLY A 329 66.79 -4.74 18.98
CA GLY A 329 65.48 -5.32 19.30
C GLY A 329 64.99 -5.14 20.73
N LYS A 330 65.84 -4.71 21.68
CA LYS A 330 65.44 -4.41 23.06
C LYS A 330 64.89 -2.99 23.18
N THR A 331 63.76 -2.82 23.86
CA THR A 331 63.18 -1.48 24.14
C THR A 331 64.01 -0.74 25.18
N HIS A 332 64.46 0.46 24.84
CA HIS A 332 65.21 1.35 25.75
C HIS A 332 64.42 2.60 26.14
N LEU A 333 63.49 3.04 25.30
CA LEU A 333 62.67 4.21 25.58
C LEU A 333 61.26 4.02 25.03
N ILE A 334 60.28 4.47 25.79
CA ILE A 334 58.89 4.68 25.35
C ILE A 334 58.50 6.08 25.79
N SER A 335 58.09 6.94 24.86
CA SER A 335 57.67 8.29 25.20
C SER A 335 56.70 8.88 24.18
N ASN A 336 56.06 9.99 24.54
CA ASN A 336 55.11 10.69 23.66
C ASN A 336 55.82 11.75 22.82
N ILE A 337 55.61 11.78 21.51
CA ILE A 337 56.06 12.90 20.68
C ILE A 337 55.17 14.12 20.94
N THR A 338 55.76 15.31 20.94
CA THR A 338 55.04 16.58 21.09
C THR A 338 55.34 17.46 19.88
N ASN A 339 54.29 17.93 19.21
CA ASN A 339 54.39 18.75 18.01
C ASN A 339 55.37 18.14 17.00
N ASN A 340 55.14 16.87 16.64
CA ASN A 340 55.92 16.06 15.69
C ASN A 340 57.35 15.68 16.07
N LYS A 341 57.91 16.21 17.16
CA LYS A 341 59.33 16.02 17.49
C LYS A 341 59.57 14.79 18.38
N ILE A 342 60.62 14.06 18.01
CA ILE A 342 61.31 13.09 18.85
C ILE A 342 62.55 13.84 19.35
N ASN A 343 62.67 14.04 20.66
CA ASN A 343 63.82 14.70 21.27
C ASN A 343 64.05 14.10 22.65
N TYR A 344 65.03 13.22 22.75
CA TYR A 344 65.35 12.51 24.00
C TYR A 344 66.85 12.38 24.18
N THR A 345 67.33 12.73 25.36
CA THR A 345 68.72 12.46 25.73
C THR A 345 68.84 11.04 26.25
N TYR A 346 69.76 10.27 25.68
CA TYR A 346 70.07 8.90 26.07
C TYR A 346 71.56 8.80 26.40
N THR A 347 71.89 8.20 27.55
CA THR A 347 73.28 7.93 27.91
C THR A 347 73.68 6.58 27.34
N ILE A 348 74.68 6.55 26.48
CA ILE A 348 75.20 5.34 25.86
C ILE A 348 75.86 4.48 26.95
N PRO A 349 75.38 3.24 27.20
CA PRO A 349 76.05 2.34 28.14
C PRO A 349 77.46 1.98 27.65
N ASN A 350 78.24 1.28 28.49
CA ASN A 350 79.58 0.82 28.11
C ASN A 350 79.51 -0.29 27.03
N TYR A 351 79.22 0.10 25.80
CA TYR A 351 79.06 -0.76 24.64
C TYR A 351 80.39 -0.87 23.88
N GLU A 352 80.69 -2.06 23.35
CA GLU A 352 81.84 -2.26 22.47
C GLU A 352 81.72 -1.39 21.22
N ALA A 353 82.85 -0.90 20.70
CA ALA A 353 82.90 -0.15 19.45
C ALA A 353 82.50 -1.03 18.25
N LYS A 354 81.26 -0.85 17.80
CA LYS A 354 80.68 -1.49 16.61
C LYS A 354 79.36 -0.79 16.23
N LYS A 355 78.72 -1.31 15.19
CA LYS A 355 77.39 -0.88 14.74
C LYS A 355 76.30 -1.66 15.47
N TYR A 356 75.33 -0.93 16.03
CA TYR A 356 74.14 -1.46 16.67
C TYR A 356 72.90 -1.08 15.85
N ASN A 357 71.92 -1.98 15.77
CA ASN A 357 70.63 -1.68 15.12
C ASN A 357 69.83 -0.73 16.02
N LEU A 358 69.53 0.45 15.52
CA LEU A 358 68.69 1.45 16.16
C LEU A 358 67.34 1.50 15.45
N GLN A 359 66.27 1.14 16.14
CA GLN A 359 64.92 1.14 15.59
C GLN A 359 64.05 2.19 16.28
N TYR A 360 63.38 3.01 15.48
CA TYR A 360 62.31 3.91 15.91
C TYR A 360 60.96 3.30 15.52
N VAL A 361 60.03 3.17 16.47
CA VAL A 361 58.69 2.63 16.22
C VAL A 361 57.63 3.64 16.68
N TYR A 362 56.87 4.17 15.73
CA TYR A 362 55.65 4.91 16.03
C TYR A 362 54.53 3.90 16.30
N VAL A 363 53.91 3.97 17.48
CA VAL A 363 52.83 3.06 17.88
C VAL A 363 51.52 3.55 17.27
N ALA A 364 50.80 2.65 16.59
CA ALA A 364 49.48 2.95 16.04
C ALA A 364 48.52 3.49 17.11
N ASN A 365 47.67 4.44 16.72
CA ASN A 365 46.62 5.00 17.57
C ASN A 365 45.30 5.09 16.79
N ASP A 366 44.36 5.89 17.28
CA ASP A 366 43.03 6.03 16.68
C ASP A 366 43.02 6.84 15.37
N LYS A 367 44.13 7.46 14.99
CA LYS A 367 44.25 8.28 13.77
C LYS A 367 45.42 7.86 12.86
N TYR A 368 46.53 7.41 13.43
CA TYR A 368 47.78 7.17 12.72
C TYR A 368 48.19 5.71 12.81
N ASP A 369 48.66 5.15 11.70
CA ASP A 369 49.11 3.76 11.62
C ASP A 369 50.52 3.58 12.24
N ARG A 370 50.91 2.34 12.52
CA ARG A 370 52.23 1.98 13.01
C ARG A 370 53.28 2.20 11.91
N TYR A 371 54.43 2.73 12.29
CA TYR A 371 55.58 2.83 11.38
C TYR A 371 56.88 2.47 12.10
N GLU A 372 57.77 1.77 11.40
CA GLU A 372 59.09 1.39 11.90
C GLU A 372 60.19 1.92 10.99
N LEU A 373 61.20 2.55 11.59
CA LEU A 373 62.39 3.03 10.91
C LEU A 373 63.63 2.41 11.52
N ASN A 374 64.39 1.68 10.70
CA ASN A 374 65.70 1.15 11.09
C ASN A 374 66.81 2.14 10.73
N LYS A 375 67.73 2.34 11.67
CA LYS A 375 68.92 3.19 11.61
C LYS A 375 70.08 2.49 12.29
N THR A 376 71.24 3.12 12.27
CA THR A 376 72.44 2.60 12.92
C THR A 376 72.87 3.52 14.06
N LEU A 377 73.17 2.93 15.22
CA LEU A 377 73.97 3.54 16.27
C LEU A 377 75.42 3.04 16.09
N ILE A 378 76.36 3.95 15.91
CA ILE A 378 77.78 3.67 15.72
C ILE A 378 78.49 4.03 17.03
N ILE A 379 79.10 3.05 17.69
CA ILE A 379 79.96 3.29 18.85
C ILE A 379 81.41 3.35 18.39
N ASN A 380 82.07 4.47 18.66
CA ASN A 380 83.48 4.71 18.35
C ASN A 380 84.35 4.33 19.55
N ASN A 381 85.63 4.00 19.31
CA ASN A 381 86.61 3.82 20.37
C ASN A 381 87.03 5.17 20.93
N ASP A 382 87.18 5.26 22.25
CA ASP A 382 87.87 6.39 22.88
C ASP A 382 89.36 6.30 22.57
N GLU A 383 89.87 7.11 21.64
CA GLU A 383 91.29 7.48 21.65
C GLU A 383 91.51 8.51 22.77
N LYS A 384 91.64 8.04 24.01
CA LYS A 384 92.31 8.83 25.05
C LYS A 384 93.80 8.87 24.70
N ASN A 385 94.22 9.91 23.97
CA ASN A 385 95.63 10.29 23.89
C ASN A 385 96.08 10.76 25.28
N GLU A 386 96.66 9.85 26.05
CA GLU A 386 97.54 10.19 27.18
C GLU A 386 98.74 10.98 26.64
N ILE A 387 98.81 12.26 26.99
CA ILE A 387 100.06 13.01 26.97
C ILE A 387 100.88 12.50 28.15
N ASN A 388 101.80 11.56 27.91
CA ASN A 388 102.86 11.24 28.87
C ASN A 388 104.12 11.99 28.48
N HIS A 389 104.30 13.16 29.10
CA HIS A 389 105.63 13.64 29.44
C HIS A 389 106.28 12.62 30.37
N ASN A 390 107.46 12.11 30.00
CA ASN A 390 108.52 11.88 30.99
C ASN A 390 109.90 11.86 30.35
N THR A 391 110.73 12.72 30.92
CA THR A 391 112.19 12.82 30.87
C THR A 391 112.89 11.54 31.35
N SER A 392 114.01 11.19 30.72
CA SER A 392 115.36 11.22 31.33
C SER A 392 116.36 10.36 30.56
N GLY A 393 117.53 10.97 30.29
CA GLY A 393 118.71 10.42 29.63
C GLY A 393 119.62 11.57 29.25
#